data_AF-A0A2G9XBJ8-F1
#
_entry.id   AF-A0A2G9XBJ8-F1
#
_cell.length_a   1.000
_cell.length_b   1.000
_cell.length_c   1.000
_cell.angle_alpha   90.00
_cell.angle_beta   90.00
_cell.angle_gamma   90.00
#
_symmetry.space_group_name_H-M   'P 1'
#
loop_
_entity.id
_entity.type
_entity.pdbx_description
1 polymer ?
#
loop_
_entity_poly.entity_id
_entity_poly.type
_entity_poly.pdbx_seq_one_letter_code
_entity_poly.pdbx_strand_id
1 'polypeptide(L)'
;MTTTIEKLPKKTYKITITVEKDAVSDAFENSLVQLAKNVNLEGFRQGKAPLNLIKEKIGKKKLEEGVINHLVPLHYSSALKEHKLNPITNPKVEISQFEEGKDLIFTTTIVEKPDVILGEYKKAVKDLKSAEKPKASDILNKIFETVKIEIPEFLIEEETVNMFSNLINQTARLGITVEDYLKSQNKTVETLRGEYSKIAEENLKADLLLNEIANEEKVEVTDSEIEKAINAAPDEETKKALSNESQKWYIKSVLRKDKAIKYLMNLVVVKEEGK
;
A
#
# COMPACT_ATOMS: atom_id res chain seq x y z
N MET A 1 -23.68 -6.93 -15.07
CA MET A 1 -22.28 -6.46 -14.86
C MET A 1 -21.38 -7.31 -15.72
N THR A 2 -20.45 -6.70 -16.43
CA THR A 2 -19.38 -7.41 -17.15
C THR A 2 -18.02 -7.00 -16.62
N THR A 3 -17.11 -7.96 -16.49
CA THR A 3 -15.72 -7.72 -16.09
C THR A 3 -14.77 -8.22 -17.17
N THR A 4 -13.77 -7.41 -17.49
CA THR A 4 -12.69 -7.78 -18.40
C THR A 4 -11.37 -7.60 -17.68
N ILE A 5 -10.55 -8.64 -17.65
CA ILE A 5 -9.23 -8.63 -17.01
C ILE A 5 -8.12 -8.62 -18.06
N GLU A 6 -7.23 -7.66 -17.93
CA GLU A 6 -5.98 -7.57 -18.67
C GLU A 6 -4.83 -7.91 -17.71
N LYS A 7 -4.03 -8.93 -18.06
CA LYS A 7 -2.83 -9.30 -17.31
C LYS A 7 -1.67 -8.46 -17.80
N LEU A 8 -1.12 -7.65 -16.90
CA LEU A 8 0.06 -6.84 -17.14
C LEU A 8 1.31 -7.54 -16.56
N PRO A 9 2.53 -7.11 -16.92
CA PRO A 9 3.76 -7.67 -16.38
C PRO A 9 3.83 -7.63 -14.85
N LYS A 10 4.65 -8.51 -14.26
CA LYS A 10 5.01 -8.52 -12.84
C LYS A 10 3.82 -8.73 -11.87
N LYS A 11 2.78 -9.49 -12.29
CA LYS A 11 1.53 -9.69 -11.54
C LYS A 11 0.71 -8.42 -11.28
N THR A 12 0.78 -7.51 -12.24
CA THR A 12 -0.14 -6.37 -12.29
C THR A 12 -1.37 -6.79 -13.08
N TYR A 13 -2.56 -6.39 -12.62
CA TYR A 13 -3.81 -6.66 -13.33
C TYR A 13 -4.59 -5.38 -13.48
N LYS A 14 -5.11 -5.17 -14.68
CA LYS A 14 -6.04 -4.09 -15.00
C LYS A 14 -7.41 -4.69 -15.24
N ILE A 15 -8.38 -4.33 -14.41
CA ILE A 15 -9.74 -4.86 -14.48
C ILE A 15 -10.67 -3.74 -14.92
N THR A 16 -11.28 -3.89 -16.08
CA THR A 16 -12.35 -3.00 -16.54
C THR A 16 -13.70 -3.59 -16.13
N ILE A 17 -14.48 -2.80 -15.41
CA ILE A 17 -15.77 -3.20 -14.86
C ILE A 17 -16.84 -2.28 -15.47
N THR A 18 -17.86 -2.91 -16.05
CA THR A 18 -19.03 -2.23 -16.59
C THR A 18 -20.26 -2.62 -15.77
N VAL A 19 -20.86 -1.61 -15.16
CA VAL A 19 -22.10 -1.71 -14.41
C VAL A 19 -23.23 -1.18 -15.29
N GLU A 20 -24.25 -2.01 -15.50
CA GLU A 20 -25.38 -1.68 -16.37
C GLU A 20 -26.20 -0.51 -15.83
N LYS A 21 -26.76 0.29 -16.74
CA LYS A 21 -27.58 1.47 -16.45
C LYS A 21 -28.70 1.24 -15.44
N ASP A 22 -29.29 0.04 -15.40
CA ASP A 22 -30.41 -0.27 -14.51
C ASP A 22 -29.91 -0.28 -13.06
N ALA A 23 -28.80 -0.98 -12.80
CA ALA A 23 -28.14 -0.98 -11.49
C ALA A 23 -27.59 0.41 -11.10
N VAL A 24 -27.13 1.20 -12.08
CA VAL A 24 -26.73 2.60 -11.86
C VAL A 24 -27.93 3.44 -11.42
N SER A 25 -29.07 3.30 -12.10
CA SER A 25 -30.31 4.04 -11.79
C SER A 25 -30.82 3.68 -10.39
N ASP A 26 -30.85 2.40 -10.05
CA ASP A 26 -31.19 1.93 -8.70
C ASP A 26 -30.26 2.53 -7.64
N ALA A 27 -28.97 2.66 -7.93
CA ALA A 27 -28.01 3.27 -7.02
C ALA A 27 -28.24 4.78 -6.84
N PHE A 28 -28.63 5.49 -7.90
CA PHE A 28 -29.03 6.91 -7.81
C PHE A 28 -30.24 7.10 -6.89
N GLU A 29 -31.27 6.26 -7.04
CA GLU A 29 -32.45 6.28 -6.16
C GLU A 29 -32.08 6.00 -4.71
N ASN A 30 -31.29 4.94 -4.47
CA ASN A 30 -30.84 4.56 -3.13
C ASN A 30 -29.98 5.65 -2.48
N SER A 31 -29.04 6.25 -3.23
CA SER A 31 -28.20 7.35 -2.77
C SER A 31 -29.06 8.55 -2.37
N LEU A 32 -30.08 8.89 -3.17
CA LEU A 32 -31.00 9.97 -2.87
C LEU A 32 -31.79 9.70 -1.59
N VAL A 33 -32.30 8.48 -1.40
CA VAL A 33 -33.02 8.08 -0.18
C VAL A 33 -32.13 8.15 1.06
N GLN A 34 -30.87 7.74 0.97
CA GLN A 34 -29.94 7.79 2.11
C GLN A 34 -29.55 9.23 2.45
N LEU A 35 -29.25 10.04 1.45
CA LEU A 35 -28.90 11.44 1.67
C LEU A 35 -30.09 12.25 2.19
N ALA A 36 -31.31 11.95 1.71
CA ALA A 36 -32.56 12.56 2.18
C ALA A 36 -32.77 12.44 3.70
N LYS A 37 -32.27 11.37 4.34
CA LYS A 37 -32.39 11.18 5.80
C LYS A 37 -31.63 12.24 6.59
N ASN A 38 -30.56 12.81 6.02
CA ASN A 38 -29.66 13.73 6.70
C ASN A 38 -29.86 15.19 6.26
N VAL A 39 -30.78 15.44 5.32
CA VAL A 39 -31.06 16.79 4.81
C VAL A 39 -32.25 17.38 5.56
N ASN A 40 -32.02 18.53 6.21
CA ASN A 40 -33.08 19.35 6.78
C ASN A 40 -33.58 20.34 5.72
N LEU A 41 -34.85 20.29 5.36
CA LEU A 41 -35.50 21.22 4.43
C LEU A 41 -36.47 22.10 5.22
N GLU A 42 -36.35 23.42 5.08
CA GLU A 42 -37.25 24.37 5.74
C GLU A 42 -38.71 24.09 5.35
N GLY A 43 -39.59 23.97 6.35
CA GLY A 43 -41.01 23.65 6.14
C GLY A 43 -41.35 22.15 6.05
N PHE A 44 -40.37 21.24 6.00
CA PHE A 44 -40.61 19.80 5.94
C PHE A 44 -39.99 19.06 7.13
N ARG A 45 -40.72 18.07 7.65
CA ARG A 45 -40.14 17.16 8.66
C ARG A 45 -39.02 16.33 8.01
N GLN A 46 -37.90 16.18 8.71
CA GLN A 46 -36.74 15.40 8.26
C GLN A 46 -37.15 14.04 7.66
N GLY A 47 -36.67 13.74 6.45
CA GLY A 47 -36.99 12.50 5.73
C GLY A 47 -38.39 12.42 5.11
N LYS A 48 -39.21 13.47 5.18
CA LYS A 48 -40.57 13.53 4.58
C LYS A 48 -40.71 14.58 3.48
N ALA A 49 -39.63 15.27 3.12
CA ALA A 49 -39.64 16.21 2.01
C ALA A 49 -39.71 15.47 0.65
N PRO A 50 -40.37 16.04 -0.38
CA PRO A 50 -40.40 15.48 -1.72
C PRO A 50 -38.99 15.31 -2.33
N LEU A 51 -38.74 14.16 -2.97
CA LEU A 51 -37.42 13.77 -3.50
C LEU A 51 -36.85 14.76 -4.53
N ASN A 52 -37.71 15.40 -5.32
CA ASN A 52 -37.30 16.38 -6.33
C ASN A 52 -36.65 17.62 -5.71
N LEU A 53 -37.22 18.16 -4.62
CA LEU A 53 -36.67 19.31 -3.90
C LEU A 53 -35.38 18.96 -3.15
N ILE A 54 -35.28 17.70 -2.70
CA ILE A 54 -34.07 17.16 -2.08
C ILE A 54 -32.94 17.04 -3.10
N LYS A 55 -33.22 16.56 -4.33
CA LYS A 55 -32.24 16.44 -5.42
C LYS A 55 -31.63 17.80 -5.76
N GLU A 56 -32.46 18.85 -5.82
CA GLU A 56 -32.00 20.23 -6.04
C GLU A 56 -31.11 20.73 -4.89
N LYS A 57 -31.49 20.50 -3.64
CA LYS A 57 -30.71 20.95 -2.46
C LYS A 57 -29.40 20.19 -2.24
N ILE A 58 -29.38 18.88 -2.49
CA ILE A 58 -28.18 18.04 -2.35
C ILE A 58 -27.15 18.38 -3.43
N GLY A 59 -27.63 18.68 -4.64
CA GLY A 59 -26.80 18.92 -5.81
C GLY A 59 -26.33 17.62 -6.48
N LYS A 60 -26.28 17.64 -7.81
CA LYS A 60 -25.92 16.49 -8.66
C LYS A 60 -24.60 15.81 -8.24
N LYS A 61 -23.57 16.61 -7.94
CA LYS A 61 -22.24 16.12 -7.58
C LYS A 61 -22.22 15.24 -6.32
N LYS A 62 -22.93 15.64 -5.25
CA LYS A 62 -22.95 14.87 -4.00
C LYS A 62 -23.73 13.56 -4.14
N LEU A 63 -24.76 13.57 -4.99
CA LEU A 63 -25.51 12.37 -5.34
C LEU A 63 -24.62 11.39 -6.11
N GLU A 64 -23.92 11.89 -7.13
CA GLU A 64 -22.91 11.18 -7.93
C GLU A 64 -21.79 10.56 -7.08
N GLU A 65 -21.22 11.33 -6.15
CA GLU A 65 -20.23 10.84 -5.18
C GLU A 65 -20.78 9.69 -4.34
N GLY A 66 -22.02 9.79 -3.87
CA GLY A 66 -22.68 8.72 -3.11
C GLY A 66 -22.86 7.44 -3.92
N VAL A 67 -23.20 7.56 -5.20
CA VAL A 67 -23.33 6.41 -6.12
C VAL A 67 -21.98 5.76 -6.38
N ILE A 68 -20.94 6.55 -6.67
CA ILE A 68 -19.57 6.03 -6.87
C ILE A 68 -19.07 5.30 -5.63
N ASN A 69 -19.22 5.92 -4.45
CA ASN A 69 -18.79 5.37 -3.17
C ASN A 69 -19.50 4.07 -2.80
N HIS A 70 -20.64 3.78 -3.42
CA HIS A 70 -21.39 2.54 -3.23
C HIS A 70 -21.06 1.49 -4.31
N LEU A 71 -21.20 1.86 -5.58
CA LEU A 71 -21.08 0.93 -6.70
C LEU A 71 -19.64 0.46 -6.93
N VAL A 72 -18.67 1.37 -6.87
CA VAL A 72 -17.26 1.01 -7.16
C VAL A 72 -16.75 -0.06 -6.19
N PRO A 73 -16.85 0.11 -4.85
CA PRO A 73 -16.37 -0.93 -3.92
C PRO A 73 -17.12 -2.26 -4.04
N LEU A 74 -18.44 -2.21 -4.27
CA LEU A 74 -19.29 -3.39 -4.41
C LEU A 74 -18.88 -4.25 -5.62
N HIS A 75 -18.77 -3.61 -6.79
CA HIS A 75 -18.44 -4.30 -8.02
C HIS A 75 -16.95 -4.66 -8.10
N TYR A 76 -16.07 -3.85 -7.52
CA TYR A 76 -14.66 -4.22 -7.35
C TYR A 76 -14.50 -5.49 -6.51
N SER A 77 -15.16 -5.57 -5.34
CA SER A 77 -15.12 -6.78 -4.50
C SER A 77 -15.65 -8.02 -5.24
N SER A 78 -16.70 -7.84 -6.04
CA SER A 78 -17.27 -8.91 -6.87
C SER A 78 -16.28 -9.38 -7.94
N ALA A 79 -15.61 -8.45 -8.62
CA ALA A 79 -14.60 -8.75 -9.63
C ALA A 79 -13.38 -9.50 -9.02
N LEU A 80 -12.91 -9.10 -7.83
CA LEU A 80 -11.83 -9.83 -7.14
C LEU A 80 -12.21 -11.28 -6.84
N LYS A 81 -13.45 -11.52 -6.39
CA LYS A 81 -13.96 -12.87 -6.10
C LYS A 81 -14.11 -13.71 -7.36
N GLU A 82 -14.63 -13.12 -8.43
CA GLU A 82 -14.79 -13.76 -9.74
C GLU A 82 -13.45 -14.24 -10.30
N HIS A 83 -12.42 -13.38 -10.25
CA HIS A 83 -11.09 -13.66 -10.77
C HIS A 83 -10.13 -14.31 -9.76
N LYS A 84 -10.59 -14.54 -8.52
CA LYS A 84 -9.82 -15.11 -7.39
C LYS A 84 -8.50 -14.37 -7.11
N LEU A 85 -8.53 -13.04 -7.23
CA LEU A 85 -7.35 -12.19 -7.04
C LEU A 85 -7.22 -11.75 -5.59
N ASN A 86 -5.99 -11.75 -5.08
CA ASN A 86 -5.66 -11.28 -3.73
C ASN A 86 -4.64 -10.14 -3.81
N PRO A 87 -5.10 -8.92 -4.15
CA PRO A 87 -4.19 -7.79 -4.28
C PRO A 87 -3.57 -7.42 -2.94
N ILE A 88 -2.29 -7.01 -2.99
CA ILE A 88 -1.57 -6.46 -1.83
C ILE A 88 -1.63 -4.92 -1.80
N THR A 89 -2.22 -4.32 -2.82
CA THR A 89 -2.36 -2.86 -2.96
C THR A 89 -3.82 -2.43 -2.90
N ASN A 90 -4.02 -1.15 -2.61
CA ASN A 90 -5.31 -0.52 -2.88
C ASN A 90 -5.50 -0.38 -4.40
N PRO A 91 -6.74 -0.50 -4.91
CA PRO A 91 -6.99 -0.33 -6.34
C PRO A 91 -6.82 1.13 -6.74
N LYS A 92 -6.04 1.38 -7.79
CA LYS A 92 -6.09 2.67 -8.49
C LYS A 92 -7.30 2.67 -9.41
N VAL A 93 -8.33 3.42 -9.02
CA VAL A 93 -9.60 3.50 -9.74
C VAL A 93 -9.59 4.67 -10.71
N GLU A 94 -9.92 4.40 -11.97
CA GLU A 94 -10.10 5.39 -13.02
C GLU A 94 -11.50 5.24 -13.62
N ILE A 95 -12.35 6.23 -13.43
CA ILE A 95 -13.71 6.22 -13.98
C ILE A 95 -13.66 6.73 -15.42
N SER A 96 -14.02 5.87 -16.37
CA SER A 96 -14.02 6.20 -17.80
C SER A 96 -15.36 6.77 -18.26
N GLN A 97 -16.47 6.31 -17.68
CA GLN A 97 -17.81 6.80 -17.98
C GLN A 97 -18.68 6.73 -16.73
N PHE A 98 -19.39 7.81 -16.42
CA PHE A 98 -20.38 7.83 -15.35
C PHE A 98 -21.41 8.94 -15.57
N GLU A 99 -22.65 8.55 -15.84
CA GLU A 99 -23.79 9.46 -15.96
C GLU A 99 -25.08 8.75 -15.54
N GLU A 100 -26.05 9.49 -15.00
CA GLU A 100 -27.38 8.97 -14.67
C GLU A 100 -28.08 8.43 -15.94
N GLY A 101 -28.59 7.21 -15.89
CA GLY A 101 -29.25 6.54 -17.02
C GLY A 101 -28.31 5.91 -18.06
N LYS A 102 -27.00 5.93 -17.83
CA LYS A 102 -26.00 5.23 -18.64
C LYS A 102 -25.25 4.19 -17.79
N ASP A 103 -24.50 3.33 -18.48
CA ASP A 103 -23.60 2.39 -17.82
C ASP A 103 -22.45 3.15 -17.13
N LEU A 104 -22.04 2.64 -15.97
CA LEU A 104 -20.83 3.07 -15.27
C LEU A 104 -19.68 2.17 -15.72
N ILE A 105 -18.64 2.77 -16.28
CA ILE A 105 -17.43 2.07 -16.71
C ILE A 105 -16.25 2.64 -15.92
N PHE A 106 -15.57 1.77 -15.17
CA PHE A 106 -14.37 2.14 -14.46
C PHE A 106 -13.32 1.02 -14.57
N THR A 107 -12.07 1.43 -14.46
CA THR A 107 -10.93 0.53 -14.48
C THR A 107 -10.22 0.55 -13.14
N THR A 108 -9.82 -0.62 -12.65
CA THR A 108 -9.01 -0.75 -11.45
C THR A 108 -7.69 -1.42 -11.77
N THR A 109 -6.58 -0.77 -11.42
CA THR A 109 -5.25 -1.38 -11.48
C THR A 109 -4.86 -1.87 -10.09
N ILE A 110 -4.43 -3.13 -10.03
CA ILE A 110 -4.03 -3.80 -8.79
C ILE A 110 -2.78 -4.64 -9.00
N VAL A 111 -2.09 -4.94 -7.91
CA VAL A 111 -0.90 -5.80 -7.90
C VAL A 111 -1.09 -6.93 -6.89
N GLU A 112 -0.83 -8.16 -7.30
CA GLU A 112 -0.67 -9.30 -6.38
C GLU A 112 0.76 -9.42 -5.87
N LYS A 113 0.95 -10.14 -4.75
CA LYS A 113 2.28 -10.36 -4.16
C LYS A 113 3.28 -10.84 -5.24
N PRO A 114 4.34 -10.07 -5.54
CA PRO A 114 5.36 -10.48 -6.49
C PRO A 114 6.03 -11.79 -6.05
N ASP A 115 6.44 -12.60 -7.03
CA ASP A 115 7.22 -13.81 -6.75
C ASP A 115 8.67 -13.44 -6.42
N VAL A 116 9.22 -14.11 -5.41
CA VAL A 116 10.61 -13.97 -5.00
C VAL A 116 11.28 -15.33 -5.15
N ILE A 117 12.24 -15.43 -6.06
CA ILE A 117 12.99 -16.67 -6.30
C ILE A 117 14.36 -16.55 -5.63
N LEU A 118 14.48 -17.11 -4.43
CA LEU A 118 15.65 -16.94 -3.55
C LEU A 118 16.96 -17.56 -4.07
N GLY A 119 16.90 -18.50 -5.01
CA GLY A 119 18.11 -19.12 -5.58
C GLY A 119 19.08 -19.69 -4.52
N GLU A 120 20.38 -19.56 -4.75
CA GLU A 120 21.43 -19.99 -3.81
C GLU A 120 21.92 -18.84 -2.89
N TYR A 121 21.01 -18.00 -2.38
CA TYR A 121 21.37 -16.84 -1.55
C TYR A 121 22.29 -17.19 -0.37
N LYS A 122 22.11 -18.36 0.27
CA LYS A 122 22.97 -18.79 1.40
C LYS A 122 24.44 -18.93 1.00
N LYS A 123 24.73 -19.36 -0.23
CA LYS A 123 26.12 -19.43 -0.73
C LYS A 123 26.66 -18.04 -0.99
N ALA A 124 25.86 -17.18 -1.63
CA ALA A 124 26.24 -15.79 -1.88
C ALA A 124 26.61 -15.03 -0.60
N VAL A 125 25.87 -15.27 0.50
CA VAL A 125 26.15 -14.70 1.82
C VAL A 125 27.40 -15.29 2.47
N LYS A 126 27.67 -16.59 2.29
CA LYS A 126 28.90 -17.23 2.82
C LYS A 126 30.16 -16.80 2.05
N ASP A 127 30.02 -16.52 0.76
CA ASP A 127 31.10 -16.06 -0.10
C ASP A 127 31.50 -14.60 0.15
N LEU A 128 30.66 -13.85 0.87
CA LEU A 128 31.01 -12.54 1.43
C LEU A 128 32.11 -12.72 2.49
N LYS A 129 33.36 -12.70 2.04
CA LYS A 129 34.53 -12.61 2.92
C LYS A 129 34.66 -11.16 3.38
N SER A 130 34.26 -10.90 4.62
CA SER A 130 34.42 -9.58 5.25
C SER A 130 35.41 -9.67 6.42
N ALA A 131 36.30 -8.68 6.53
CA ALA A 131 37.23 -8.55 7.66
C ALA A 131 36.51 -8.02 8.92
N GLU A 132 35.40 -7.30 8.76
CA GLU A 132 34.52 -6.81 9.83
C GLU A 132 33.09 -7.33 9.67
N LYS A 133 32.22 -7.13 10.67
CA LYS A 133 30.78 -7.43 10.54
C LYS A 133 30.19 -6.62 9.38
N PRO A 134 29.75 -7.25 8.27
CA PRO A 134 29.25 -6.52 7.12
C PRO A 134 27.95 -5.79 7.44
N LYS A 135 27.70 -4.68 6.74
CA LYS A 135 26.44 -3.95 6.88
C LYS A 135 25.32 -4.76 6.22
N ALA A 136 24.09 -4.57 6.71
CA ALA A 136 22.91 -5.21 6.11
C ALA A 136 22.78 -4.89 4.62
N SER A 137 23.10 -3.66 4.20
CA SER A 137 23.11 -3.24 2.80
C SER A 137 24.01 -4.09 1.91
N ASP A 138 25.20 -4.44 2.39
CA ASP A 138 26.21 -5.15 1.59
C ASP A 138 25.79 -6.61 1.38
N ILE A 139 25.21 -7.22 2.42
CA ILE A 139 24.62 -8.56 2.34
C ILE A 139 23.45 -8.58 1.35
N LEU A 140 22.52 -7.63 1.47
CA LEU A 140 21.34 -7.55 0.60
C LEU A 140 21.74 -7.37 -0.87
N ASN A 141 22.69 -6.47 -1.15
CA ASN A 141 23.21 -6.26 -2.50
C ASN A 141 23.80 -7.54 -3.10
N LYS A 142 24.55 -8.31 -2.31
CA LYS A 142 25.11 -9.58 -2.77
C LYS A 142 24.03 -10.62 -3.06
N ILE A 143 22.98 -10.65 -2.25
CA ILE A 143 21.85 -11.56 -2.46
C ILE A 143 21.09 -11.17 -3.74
N PHE A 144 20.90 -9.87 -4.01
CA PHE A 144 20.22 -9.40 -5.23
C PHE A 144 20.94 -9.78 -6.53
N GLU A 145 22.25 -10.06 -6.52
CA GLU A 145 22.94 -10.60 -7.70
C GLU A 145 22.46 -12.03 -8.06
N THR A 146 21.95 -12.77 -7.07
CA THR A 146 21.50 -14.17 -7.23
C THR A 146 19.99 -14.32 -7.28
N VAL A 147 19.26 -13.37 -6.71
CA VAL A 147 17.80 -13.41 -6.58
C VAL A 147 17.17 -12.62 -7.71
N LYS A 148 16.18 -13.24 -8.37
CA LYS A 148 15.32 -12.54 -9.32
C LYS A 148 14.07 -12.04 -8.59
N ILE A 149 13.97 -10.72 -8.47
CA ILE A 149 12.78 -10.04 -7.94
C ILE A 149 12.35 -8.99 -8.97
N GLU A 150 11.13 -9.13 -9.47
CA GLU A 150 10.54 -8.15 -10.37
C GLU A 150 9.47 -7.36 -9.63
N ILE A 151 9.76 -6.07 -9.38
CA ILE A 151 8.81 -5.16 -8.73
C ILE A 151 7.96 -4.45 -9.80
N PRO A 152 6.63 -4.55 -9.73
CA PRO A 152 5.70 -3.74 -10.51
C PRO A 152 5.99 -2.24 -10.39
N GLU A 153 5.94 -1.53 -11.50
CA GLU A 153 6.07 -0.07 -11.52
C GLU A 153 5.01 0.60 -10.63
N PHE A 154 3.81 0.04 -10.60
CA PHE A 154 2.74 0.49 -9.72
C PHE A 154 3.14 0.52 -8.23
N LEU A 155 3.86 -0.50 -7.73
CA LEU A 155 4.33 -0.52 -6.34
C LEU A 155 5.41 0.54 -6.10
N ILE A 156 6.30 0.72 -7.08
CA ILE A 156 7.37 1.73 -7.01
C ILE A 156 6.75 3.13 -6.96
N GLU A 157 5.74 3.39 -7.79
CA GLU A 157 5.00 4.65 -7.78
C GLU A 157 4.29 4.89 -6.45
N GLU A 158 3.58 3.89 -5.91
CA GLU A 158 2.87 3.99 -4.64
C GLU A 158 3.83 4.31 -3.49
N GLU A 159 4.95 3.59 -3.41
CA GLU A 159 5.98 3.84 -2.39
C GLU A 159 6.65 5.21 -2.56
N THR A 160 6.90 5.63 -3.80
CA THR A 160 7.42 6.97 -4.09
C THR A 160 6.46 8.06 -3.59
N VAL A 161 5.15 7.90 -3.80
CA VAL A 161 4.12 8.82 -3.30
C VAL A 161 4.09 8.86 -1.76
N ASN A 162 4.25 7.71 -1.10
CA ASN A 162 4.35 7.64 0.36
C ASN A 162 5.59 8.39 0.87
N MET A 163 6.74 8.21 0.22
CA MET A 163 7.97 8.94 0.54
C MET A 163 7.80 10.46 0.38
N PHE A 164 7.15 10.92 -0.70
CA PHE A 164 6.84 12.34 -0.88
C PHE A 164 5.89 12.87 0.19
N SER A 165 4.88 12.10 0.56
CA SER A 165 3.94 12.47 1.62
C SER A 165 4.65 12.62 2.97
N ASN A 166 5.62 11.75 3.28
CA ASN A 166 6.48 11.88 4.45
C ASN A 166 7.31 13.17 4.41
N LEU A 167 7.89 13.50 3.25
CA LEU A 167 8.63 14.74 3.07
C LEU A 167 7.74 15.97 3.27
N ILE A 168 6.55 16.00 2.66
CA ILE A 168 5.57 17.09 2.82
C ILE A 168 5.24 17.30 4.29
N ASN A 169 4.98 16.21 5.03
CA ASN A 169 4.67 16.28 6.45
C ASN A 169 5.87 16.81 7.27
N GLN A 170 7.09 16.42 6.92
CA GLN A 170 8.30 16.90 7.58
C GLN A 170 8.54 18.39 7.32
N THR A 171 8.42 18.84 6.06
CA THR A 171 8.64 20.26 5.70
C THR A 171 7.54 21.15 6.27
N ALA A 172 6.29 20.69 6.27
CA ALA A 172 5.16 21.41 6.86
C ALA A 172 5.37 21.67 8.36
N ARG A 173 5.93 20.70 9.11
CA ARG A 173 6.30 20.89 10.53
C ARG A 173 7.39 21.93 10.73
N LEU A 174 8.26 22.10 9.76
CA LEU A 174 9.32 23.12 9.75
C LEU A 174 8.82 24.47 9.21
N GLY A 175 7.56 24.56 8.80
CA GLY A 175 6.95 25.78 8.26
C GLY A 175 7.43 26.16 6.86
N ILE A 176 8.02 25.21 6.11
CA ILE A 176 8.51 25.44 4.74
C ILE A 176 7.79 24.54 3.74
N THR A 177 7.78 24.95 2.47
CA THR A 177 7.26 24.13 1.38
C THR A 177 8.30 23.11 0.92
N VAL A 178 7.85 22.05 0.25
CA VAL A 178 8.77 21.08 -0.37
C VAL A 178 9.58 21.75 -1.46
N GLU A 179 8.98 22.65 -2.21
CA GLU A 179 9.62 23.43 -3.26
C GLU A 179 10.79 24.26 -2.71
N ASP A 180 10.59 24.95 -1.58
CA ASP A 180 11.64 25.76 -0.97
C ASP A 180 12.75 24.90 -0.34
N TYR A 181 12.39 23.75 0.24
CA TYR A 181 13.36 22.76 0.69
C TYR A 181 14.24 22.27 -0.45
N LEU A 182 13.63 21.90 -1.58
CA LEU A 182 14.35 21.41 -2.76
C LEU A 182 15.24 22.49 -3.39
N LYS A 183 14.78 23.75 -3.44
CA LYS A 183 15.62 24.89 -3.88
C LYS A 183 16.87 25.03 -3.03
N SER A 184 16.76 24.88 -1.70
CA SER A 184 17.92 24.96 -0.80
C SER A 184 18.97 23.88 -1.05
N GLN A 185 18.55 22.73 -1.60
CA GLN A 185 19.41 21.61 -2.00
C GLN A 185 19.81 21.64 -3.48
N ASN A 186 19.44 22.67 -4.23
CA ASN A 186 19.63 22.75 -5.68
C ASN A 186 19.00 21.55 -6.44
N LYS A 187 17.86 21.05 -5.97
CA LYS A 187 17.13 19.92 -6.58
C LYS A 187 15.79 20.37 -7.15
N THR A 188 15.28 19.60 -8.11
CA THR A 188 13.90 19.74 -8.63
C THR A 188 13.04 18.57 -8.17
N VAL A 189 11.71 18.73 -8.27
CA VAL A 189 10.76 17.66 -7.97
C VAL A 189 10.98 16.43 -8.85
N GLU A 190 11.35 16.63 -10.13
CA GLU A 190 11.61 15.54 -11.06
C GLU A 190 12.86 14.74 -10.67
N THR A 191 13.95 15.43 -10.30
CA THR A 191 15.18 14.78 -9.81
C THR A 191 14.89 14.00 -8.55
N LEU A 192 14.19 14.60 -7.58
CA LEU A 192 13.83 13.90 -6.34
C LEU A 192 12.94 12.70 -6.62
N ARG A 193 11.98 12.81 -7.54
CA ARG A 193 11.11 11.68 -7.92
C ARG A 193 11.92 10.53 -8.49
N GLY A 194 12.90 10.81 -9.35
CA GLY A 194 13.80 9.80 -9.89
C GLY A 194 14.65 9.13 -8.81
N GLU A 195 15.18 9.90 -7.86
CA GLU A 195 15.91 9.37 -6.70
C GLU A 195 15.01 8.49 -5.81
N TYR A 196 13.82 8.98 -5.45
CA TYR A 196 12.86 8.25 -4.64
C TYR A 196 12.36 7.00 -5.32
N SER A 197 12.16 7.01 -6.64
CA SER A 197 11.75 5.80 -7.38
C SER A 197 12.80 4.69 -7.28
N LYS A 198 14.09 5.04 -7.35
CA LYS A 198 15.18 4.05 -7.15
C LYS A 198 15.22 3.53 -5.72
N ILE A 199 15.13 4.43 -4.74
CA ILE A 199 15.13 4.05 -3.32
C ILE A 199 13.90 3.18 -3.00
N ALA A 200 12.73 3.53 -3.52
CA ALA A 200 11.50 2.75 -3.38
C ALA A 200 11.66 1.35 -3.97
N GLU A 201 12.24 1.23 -5.17
CA GLU A 201 12.53 -0.07 -5.78
C GLU A 201 13.46 -0.93 -4.91
N GLU A 202 14.55 -0.35 -4.40
CA GLU A 202 15.50 -1.03 -3.52
C GLU A 202 14.85 -1.47 -2.19
N ASN A 203 14.09 -0.58 -1.56
CA ASN A 203 13.39 -0.87 -0.30
C ASN A 203 12.35 -1.98 -0.48
N LEU A 204 11.55 -1.93 -1.55
CA LEU A 204 10.56 -2.97 -1.86
C LEU A 204 11.22 -4.32 -2.16
N LYS A 205 12.34 -4.33 -2.89
CA LYS A 205 13.13 -5.54 -3.12
C LYS A 205 13.65 -6.13 -1.82
N ALA A 206 14.21 -5.30 -0.93
CA ALA A 206 14.73 -5.74 0.36
C ALA A 206 13.61 -6.30 1.24
N ASP A 207 12.47 -5.61 1.30
CA ASP A 207 11.32 -6.04 2.07
C ASP A 207 10.76 -7.38 1.62
N LEU A 208 10.60 -7.57 0.30
CA LEU A 208 10.12 -8.84 -0.25
C LEU A 208 11.13 -9.96 -0.02
N LEU A 209 12.43 -9.69 -0.22
CA LEU A 209 13.50 -10.65 0.02
C LEU A 209 13.52 -11.12 1.48
N LEU A 210 13.54 -10.18 2.43
CA LEU A 210 13.61 -10.50 3.86
C LEU A 210 12.36 -11.25 4.33
N ASN A 211 11.19 -10.87 3.83
CA ASN A 211 9.95 -11.58 4.14
C ASN A 211 9.99 -13.02 3.60
N GLU A 212 10.52 -13.23 2.39
CA GLU A 212 10.60 -14.56 1.81
C GLU A 212 11.62 -15.44 2.53
N ILE A 213 12.80 -14.92 2.88
CA ILE A 213 13.78 -15.62 3.71
C ILE A 213 13.19 -15.96 5.07
N ALA A 214 12.47 -15.03 5.69
CA ALA A 214 11.80 -15.27 6.97
C ALA A 214 10.70 -16.37 6.87
N ASN A 215 10.09 -16.57 5.70
CA ASN A 215 9.14 -17.65 5.45
C ASN A 215 9.86 -18.98 5.23
N GLU A 216 10.90 -19.02 4.40
CA GLU A 216 11.68 -20.23 4.11
C GLU A 216 12.34 -20.78 5.38
N GLU A 217 12.97 -19.90 6.17
CA GLU A 217 13.64 -20.26 7.42
C GLU A 217 12.68 -20.39 8.61
N LYS A 218 11.37 -20.21 8.38
CA LYS A 218 10.32 -20.27 9.41
C LYS A 218 10.67 -19.43 10.63
N VAL A 219 11.14 -18.21 10.39
CA VAL A 219 11.47 -17.26 11.46
C VAL A 219 10.20 -16.86 12.18
N GLU A 220 10.06 -17.34 13.40
CA GLU A 220 8.96 -17.01 14.30
C GLU A 220 9.39 -15.92 15.30
N VAL A 221 8.44 -15.03 15.62
CA VAL A 221 8.57 -14.03 16.67
C VAL A 221 7.63 -14.45 17.79
N THR A 222 8.21 -14.66 18.96
CA THR A 222 7.48 -15.07 20.17
C THR A 222 6.81 -13.87 20.83
N ASP A 223 5.72 -14.10 21.57
CA ASP A 223 5.02 -13.03 22.28
C ASP A 223 5.93 -12.32 23.30
N SER A 224 6.86 -13.05 23.92
CA SER A 224 7.87 -12.48 24.83
C SER A 224 8.78 -11.46 24.13
N GLU A 225 9.10 -11.66 22.85
CA GLU A 225 9.92 -10.70 22.09
C GLU A 225 9.13 -9.45 21.72
N ILE A 226 7.83 -9.61 21.43
CA ILE A 226 6.92 -8.49 21.20
C ILE A 226 6.79 -7.67 22.48
N GLU A 227 6.57 -8.32 23.62
CA GLU A 227 6.51 -7.65 24.92
C GLU A 227 7.81 -6.94 25.29
N LYS A 228 8.98 -7.55 25.03
CA LYS A 228 10.28 -6.89 25.22
C LYS A 228 10.41 -5.63 24.36
N ALA A 229 9.97 -5.68 23.11
CA ALA A 229 9.98 -4.52 22.22
C ALA A 229 9.03 -3.42 22.68
N ILE A 230 7.83 -3.78 23.15
CA ILE A 230 6.87 -2.82 23.74
C ILE A 230 7.46 -2.19 25.01
N ASN A 231 8.05 -2.99 25.89
CA ASN A 231 8.62 -2.52 27.15
C ASN A 231 9.87 -1.65 26.99
N ALA A 232 10.54 -1.73 25.85
CA ALA A 232 11.66 -0.85 25.49
C ALA A 232 11.21 0.58 25.10
N ALA A 233 9.90 0.83 25.00
CA ALA A 233 9.37 2.17 24.75
C ALA A 233 9.66 3.12 25.93
N PRO A 234 9.91 4.42 25.63
CA PRO A 234 10.40 5.37 26.63
C PRO A 234 9.38 5.73 27.72
N ASP A 235 8.08 5.62 27.45
CA ASP A 235 7.02 6.04 28.37
C ASP A 235 5.80 5.09 28.35
N GLU A 236 5.00 5.13 29.43
CA GLU A 236 3.83 4.26 29.62
C GLU A 236 2.67 4.54 28.65
N GLU A 237 2.57 5.74 28.09
CA GLU A 237 1.54 6.09 27.11
C GLU A 237 1.86 5.43 25.76
N THR A 238 3.12 5.48 25.33
CA THR A 238 3.63 4.77 24.17
C THR A 238 3.50 3.25 24.33
N LYS A 239 3.80 2.70 25.52
CA LYS A 239 3.59 1.25 25.78
C LYS A 239 2.13 0.83 25.59
N LYS A 240 1.18 1.62 26.09
CA LYS A 240 -0.25 1.37 25.91
C LYS A 240 -0.67 1.46 24.45
N ALA A 241 -0.15 2.44 23.72
CA ALA A 241 -0.42 2.60 22.28
C ALA A 241 0.11 1.40 21.47
N LEU A 242 1.31 0.91 21.78
CA LEU A 242 1.94 -0.23 21.12
C LEU A 242 1.32 -1.59 21.50
N SER A 243 0.54 -1.63 22.59
CA SER A 243 -0.14 -2.86 23.07
C SER A 243 -1.44 -3.19 22.32
N ASN A 244 -1.88 -2.33 21.38
CA ASN A 244 -3.02 -2.61 20.52
C ASN A 244 -2.71 -3.75 19.53
N GLU A 245 -3.69 -4.61 19.20
CA GLU A 245 -3.51 -5.77 18.32
C GLU A 245 -2.94 -5.40 16.93
N SER A 246 -3.42 -4.31 16.33
CA SER A 246 -2.88 -3.83 15.04
C SER A 246 -1.41 -3.41 15.15
N GLN A 247 -1.01 -2.82 16.28
CA GLN A 247 0.37 -2.39 16.52
C GLN A 247 1.29 -3.56 16.86
N LYS A 248 0.80 -4.54 17.64
CA LYS A 248 1.51 -5.80 17.87
C LYS A 248 1.80 -6.54 16.57
N TRP A 249 0.85 -6.56 15.63
CA TRP A 249 1.07 -7.16 14.31
C TRP A 249 2.20 -6.47 13.54
N TYR A 250 2.23 -5.13 13.57
CA TYR A 250 3.31 -4.34 12.97
C TYR A 250 4.66 -4.62 13.64
N ILE A 251 4.73 -4.61 14.97
CA ILE A 251 5.94 -4.94 15.75
C ILE A 251 6.43 -6.35 15.39
N LYS A 252 5.52 -7.33 15.34
CA LYS A 252 5.83 -8.71 14.94
C LYS A 252 6.46 -8.75 13.55
N SER A 253 5.89 -8.03 12.58
CA SER A 253 6.43 -7.94 11.22
C SER A 253 7.84 -7.33 11.19
N VAL A 254 8.05 -6.24 11.92
CA VAL A 254 9.37 -5.57 12.02
C VAL A 254 10.41 -6.48 12.68
N LEU A 255 10.07 -7.11 13.81
CA LEU A 255 10.97 -8.05 14.50
C LEU A 255 11.30 -9.26 13.63
N ARG A 256 10.35 -9.74 12.84
CA ARG A 256 10.56 -10.86 11.93
C ARG A 256 11.59 -10.52 10.84
N LYS A 257 11.51 -9.32 10.26
CA LYS A 257 12.50 -8.81 9.30
C LYS A 257 13.88 -8.63 9.95
N ASP A 258 13.94 -8.04 11.15
CA ASP A 258 15.19 -7.86 11.89
C ASP A 258 15.87 -9.20 12.21
N LYS A 259 15.09 -10.22 12.61
CA LYS A 259 15.61 -11.57 12.80
C LYS A 259 16.13 -12.20 11.51
N ALA A 260 15.46 -11.99 10.38
CA ALA A 260 15.94 -12.47 9.09
C ALA A 260 17.29 -11.82 8.72
N ILE A 261 17.45 -10.51 8.95
CA ILE A 261 18.73 -9.81 8.77
C ILE A 261 19.80 -10.40 9.69
N LYS A 262 19.50 -10.58 10.99
CA LYS A 262 20.44 -11.18 11.95
C LYS A 262 20.84 -12.60 11.57
N TYR A 263 19.91 -13.39 11.06
CA TYR A 263 20.20 -14.72 10.52
C TYR A 263 21.20 -14.65 9.36
N LEU A 264 20.99 -13.74 8.40
CA LEU A 264 21.91 -13.54 7.29
C LEU A 264 23.28 -13.06 7.76
N MET A 265 23.35 -12.16 8.75
CA MET A 265 24.62 -11.71 9.33
C MET A 265 25.39 -12.86 9.99
N ASN A 266 24.69 -13.79 10.66
CA ASN A 266 25.32 -14.96 11.29
C ASN A 266 25.82 -15.99 10.27
N LEU A 267 25.29 -16.00 9.05
CA LEU A 267 25.77 -16.88 7.97
C LEU A 267 27.08 -16.39 7.33
N VAL A 268 27.44 -15.11 7.53
CA VAL A 268 28.71 -14.57 7.02
C VAL A 268 29.86 -15.18 7.79
N VAL A 269 30.81 -15.77 7.06
CA VAL A 269 32.04 -16.30 7.65
C VAL A 269 32.97 -15.13 7.96
N VAL A 270 32.99 -14.69 9.23
CA VAL A 270 33.98 -13.72 9.71
C VAL A 270 35.33 -14.43 9.75
N LYS A 271 36.32 -13.93 9.02
CA LYS A 271 37.70 -14.36 9.23
C LYS A 271 38.14 -13.79 10.58
N GLU A 272 38.25 -14.63 11.60
CA GLU A 272 39.03 -14.26 12.78
C GLU A 272 40.48 -14.01 12.30
N GLU A 273 40.93 -12.76 12.38
CA GLU A 273 42.36 -12.46 12.28
C GLU A 273 43.06 -13.24 13.40
N GLY A 274 43.96 -14.14 12.99
CA GLY A 274 44.71 -15.00 13.90
C GLY A 274 45.46 -14.19 14.96
N LYS A 275 45.39 -14.70 16.19
CA LYS A 275 46.44 -14.46 17.19
C LYS A 275 47.71 -15.22 16.81
#